data_AF-A0A3N1Q1Q9-F1
#
_entry.id   AF-A0A3N1Q1Q9-F1
#
_cell.length_a   1.000
_cell.length_b   1.000
_cell.length_c   1.000
_cell.angle_alpha   90.00
_cell.angle_beta   90.00
_cell.angle_gamma   90.00
#
_symmetry.space_group_name_H-M   'P 1'
#
loop_
_entity.id
_entity.type
_entity.pdbx_description
1 polymer ?
#
loop_
_entity_poly.entity_id
_entity_poly.type
_entity_poly.pdbx_seq_one_letter_code
_entity_poly.pdbx_strand_id
1 'polypeptide(L)'
;MEEIGAGIFGWLLKLVGLAARSMVWLVVAAWEYLIVNLAWYFGWPICRVLSVGQFPKAEIGNGDNASLTEAILVCLVGLAVPFTIAVLLAPWENFGAS
;
A
#
# COMPACT_ATOMS: atom_id res chain seq x y z
N MET A 1 24.35 -13.17 -42.31
CA MET A 1 23.10 -12.38 -42.15
C MET A 1 22.18 -13.02 -41.10
N GLU A 2 21.96 -14.35 -41.12
CA GLU A 2 21.14 -15.05 -40.10
C GLU A 2 21.72 -15.02 -38.68
N GLU A 3 23.05 -15.17 -38.51
CA GLU A 3 23.72 -15.12 -37.20
C GLU A 3 23.57 -13.77 -36.48
N ILE A 4 23.62 -12.67 -37.23
CA ILE A 4 23.47 -11.31 -36.70
C ILE A 4 22.01 -11.06 -36.28
N GLY A 5 21.04 -11.56 -37.07
CA GLY A 5 19.62 -11.47 -36.76
C GLY A 5 19.23 -12.24 -35.50
N ALA A 6 19.77 -13.45 -35.31
CA ALA A 6 19.52 -14.26 -34.11
C ALA A 6 20.10 -13.61 -32.83
N GLY A 7 21.29 -13.00 -32.92
CA GLY A 7 21.92 -12.28 -31.81
C GLY A 7 21.13 -11.05 -31.37
N ILE A 8 20.65 -10.24 -32.33
CA ILE A 8 19.82 -9.06 -32.06
C ILE A 8 18.47 -9.48 -31.46
N PHE A 9 17.85 -10.52 -31.99
CA PHE A 9 16.59 -11.04 -31.47
C PHE A 9 16.71 -11.51 -30.01
N GLY A 10 17.76 -12.23 -29.67
CA GLY A 10 18.02 -12.65 -28.29
C GLY A 10 18.26 -11.48 -27.33
N TRP A 11 18.91 -10.41 -27.80
CA TRP A 11 19.11 -9.20 -27.00
C TRP A 11 17.82 -8.40 -26.78
N LEU A 12 16.97 -8.30 -27.80
CA LEU A 12 15.64 -7.70 -27.71
C LEU A 12 14.75 -8.46 -26.71
N LEU A 13 14.75 -9.80 -26.75
CA LEU A 13 14.01 -10.61 -25.77
C LEU A 13 14.48 -10.37 -24.33
N LYS A 14 15.79 -10.21 -24.11
CA LYS A 14 16.34 -9.85 -22.80
C LYS A 14 15.87 -8.48 -22.33
N LEU A 15 15.85 -7.49 -23.22
CA LEU A 15 15.31 -6.16 -22.91
C LEU A 15 13.82 -6.20 -22.59
N VAL A 16 13.03 -6.96 -23.35
CA VAL A 16 11.59 -7.14 -23.09
C VAL A 16 11.38 -7.81 -21.73
N GLY A 17 12.16 -8.84 -21.40
CA GLY A 17 12.12 -9.48 -20.09
C GLY A 17 12.47 -8.53 -18.95
N LEU A 18 13.49 -7.67 -19.13
CA LEU A 18 13.85 -6.64 -18.16
C LEU A 18 12.74 -5.59 -18.02
N ALA A 19 12.16 -5.13 -19.13
CA ALA A 19 11.07 -4.17 -19.14
C ALA A 19 9.83 -4.71 -18.43
N ALA A 20 9.45 -5.97 -18.68
CA ALA A 20 8.36 -6.65 -17.99
C ALA A 20 8.64 -6.75 -16.48
N ARG A 21 9.87 -7.11 -16.09
CA ARG A 21 10.28 -7.19 -14.68
C ARG A 21 10.19 -5.82 -13.99
N SER A 22 10.60 -4.76 -14.67
CA SER A 22 10.50 -3.38 -14.19
C SER A 22 9.06 -2.92 -14.07
N MET A 23 8.19 -3.28 -15.02
CA MET A 23 6.75 -2.99 -14.92
C MET A 23 6.11 -3.63 -13.69
N VAL A 24 6.44 -4.89 -13.39
CA VAL A 24 5.95 -5.55 -12.16
C VAL A 24 6.41 -4.79 -10.91
N TRP A 25 7.67 -4.37 -10.88
CA TRP A 25 8.19 -3.58 -9.74
C TRP A 25 7.50 -2.23 -9.59
N LEU A 26 7.19 -1.54 -10.69
CA LEU A 26 6.45 -0.27 -10.64
C LEU A 26 5.03 -0.46 -10.12
N VAL A 27 4.36 -1.54 -10.51
CA VAL A 27 3.00 -1.86 -10.01
C VAL A 27 3.05 -2.16 -8.51
N VAL A 28 4.03 -2.94 -8.05
CA VAL A 28 4.21 -3.24 -6.62
C VAL A 28 4.53 -1.97 -5.83
N ALA A 29 5.46 -1.14 -6.29
CA ALA A 29 5.82 0.11 -5.62
C ALA A 29 4.64 1.11 -5.57
N ALA A 30 3.88 1.22 -6.67
CA ALA A 30 2.67 2.04 -6.71
C ALA A 30 1.61 1.53 -5.73
N TRP A 31 1.48 0.21 -5.60
CA TRP A 31 0.57 -0.43 -4.66
C TRP A 31 0.97 -0.15 -3.20
N GLU A 32 2.25 -0.26 -2.87
CA GLU A 32 2.77 0.07 -1.53
C GLU A 32 2.50 1.54 -1.18
N TYR A 33 2.79 2.46 -2.09
CA TYR A 33 2.51 3.89 -1.90
C TYR A 33 1.01 4.15 -1.71
N LEU A 34 0.17 3.52 -2.53
CA LEU A 34 -1.28 3.65 -2.44
C LEU A 34 -1.83 3.12 -1.11
N ILE A 35 -1.37 1.96 -0.64
CA ILE A 35 -1.77 1.40 0.65
C ILE A 35 -1.37 2.31 1.80
N VAL A 36 -0.12 2.79 1.82
CA VAL A 36 0.36 3.67 2.91
C VAL A 36 -0.46 4.95 2.94
N ASN A 37 -0.73 5.55 1.77
CA ASN A 37 -1.54 6.75 1.68
C ASN A 37 -2.99 6.50 2.12
N LEU A 38 -3.61 5.39 1.70
CA LEU A 38 -4.93 4.97 2.17
C LEU A 38 -4.97 4.77 3.69
N ALA A 39 -4.00 4.05 4.25
CA ALA A 39 -3.88 3.83 5.68
C ALA A 39 -3.73 5.16 6.44
N TRP A 40 -2.96 6.11 5.90
CA TRP A 40 -2.87 7.46 6.46
C TRP A 40 -4.23 8.17 6.41
N TYR A 41 -4.91 8.19 5.27
CA TYR A 41 -6.23 8.83 5.13
C TYR A 41 -7.28 8.25 6.07
N PHE A 42 -7.28 6.94 6.29
CA PHE A 42 -8.20 6.30 7.23
C PHE A 42 -7.79 6.52 8.69
N GLY A 43 -6.51 6.38 9.01
CA GLY A 43 -6.00 6.51 10.37
C GLY A 43 -6.00 7.94 10.89
N TRP A 44 -5.75 8.92 10.02
CA TRP A 44 -5.61 10.33 10.38
C TRP A 44 -6.83 10.87 11.15
N PRO A 45 -8.08 10.79 10.63
CA PRO A 45 -9.24 11.29 11.35
C PRO A 45 -9.47 10.54 12.67
N ILE A 46 -9.18 9.24 12.70
CA ILE A 46 -9.35 8.43 13.91
C ILE A 46 -8.38 8.89 15.00
N CYS A 47 -7.09 9.00 14.68
CA CYS A 47 -6.08 9.51 15.60
C CYS A 47 -6.37 10.95 16.04
N ARG A 48 -6.87 11.80 15.13
CA ARG A 48 -7.25 13.19 15.42
C ARG A 48 -8.41 13.27 16.39
N VAL A 49 -9.43 12.44 16.23
CA VAL A 49 -10.56 12.35 17.16
C VAL A 49 -10.12 11.82 18.51
N LEU A 50 -9.35 10.72 18.54
CA LEU A 50 -8.89 10.10 19.79
C LEU A 50 -7.97 11.01 20.61
N SER A 51 -7.15 11.83 19.95
CA SER A 51 -6.22 12.76 20.61
C SER A 51 -6.79 14.16 20.85
N VAL A 52 -8.11 14.35 20.65
CA VAL A 52 -8.77 15.66 20.81
C VAL A 52 -8.07 16.75 19.97
N GLY A 53 -7.68 16.40 18.75
CA GLY A 53 -7.05 17.31 17.79
C GLY A 53 -5.58 17.62 18.05
N GLN A 54 -4.92 16.97 19.01
CA GLN A 54 -3.50 17.18 19.32
C GLN A 54 -2.56 16.39 18.40
N PHE A 55 -2.99 15.25 17.86
CA PHE A 55 -2.19 14.32 17.07
C PHE A 55 -2.99 13.71 15.91
N PRO A 56 -2.40 13.40 14.75
CA PRO A 56 -1.04 13.70 14.30
C PRO A 56 -0.85 15.20 14.00
N LYS A 57 0.38 15.71 14.08
CA LYS A 57 0.68 17.13 13.80
C LYS A 57 0.66 17.45 12.30
N ALA A 58 1.05 16.48 11.48
CA ALA A 58 0.99 16.58 10.03
C ALA A 58 -0.45 16.59 9.52
N GLU A 59 -0.68 17.31 8.42
CA GLU A 59 -2.00 17.40 7.78
C GLU A 59 -2.40 16.10 7.08
N ILE A 60 -3.70 15.93 6.84
CA ILE A 60 -4.25 14.71 6.23
C ILE A 60 -3.66 14.43 4.83
N GLY A 61 -3.38 15.47 4.05
CA GLY A 61 -2.75 15.35 2.73
C GLY A 61 -1.22 15.40 2.75
N ASN A 62 -0.60 15.54 3.93
CA ASN A 62 0.83 15.79 4.07
C ASN A 62 1.53 14.72 4.91
N GLY A 63 1.12 13.46 4.77
CA GLY A 63 1.66 12.32 5.52
C GLY A 63 3.15 12.06 5.27
N ASP A 64 3.65 12.38 4.08
CA ASP A 64 5.07 12.25 3.72
C ASP A 64 6.00 13.17 4.54
N ASN A 65 5.47 14.26 5.11
CA ASN A 65 6.20 15.19 5.98
C ASN A 65 6.02 14.89 7.48
N ALA A 66 5.23 13.87 7.83
CA ALA A 66 5.06 13.46 9.22
C ALA A 66 6.35 12.81 9.76
N SER A 67 6.56 12.88 11.07
CA SER A 67 7.61 12.07 11.69
C SER A 67 7.36 10.59 11.39
N LEU A 68 8.42 9.80 11.20
CA LEU A 68 8.30 8.35 10.95
C LEU A 68 7.44 7.64 12.00
N THR A 69 7.55 8.05 13.27
CA THR A 69 6.71 7.52 14.35
C THR A 69 5.24 7.90 14.20
N GLU A 70 4.96 9.12 13.75
CA GLU A 70 3.58 9.58 13.47
C GLU A 70 2.98 8.79 12.31
N ALA A 71 3.72 8.67 11.20
CA ALA A 71 3.33 7.88 10.03
C ALA A 71 2.99 6.43 10.42
N ILE A 72 3.87 5.78 11.18
CA ILE A 72 3.66 4.39 11.62
C ILE A 72 2.41 4.28 12.50
N LEU A 73 2.26 5.13 13.52
CA LEU A 73 1.10 5.06 14.44
C LEU A 73 -0.22 5.29 13.72
N VAL A 74 -0.29 6.33 12.88
CA VAL A 74 -1.50 6.66 12.14
C VAL A 74 -1.84 5.55 11.14
N CYS A 75 -0.87 5.04 10.38
CA CYS A 75 -1.09 3.95 9.44
C CYS A 75 -1.50 2.64 10.14
N LEU A 76 -0.91 2.32 11.31
CA LEU A 76 -1.32 1.17 12.12
C LEU A 76 -2.78 1.28 12.54
N VAL A 77 -3.22 2.45 13.01
CA VAL A 77 -4.63 2.69 13.36
C VAL A 77 -5.52 2.61 12.12
N GLY A 78 -5.08 3.20 11.01
CA GLY A 78 -5.79 3.19 9.74
C GLY A 78 -5.98 1.81 9.12
N LEU A 79 -5.12 0.85 9.44
CA LEU A 79 -5.29 -0.56 9.07
C LEU A 79 -6.06 -1.36 10.12
N ALA A 80 -5.74 -1.18 11.40
CA ALA A 80 -6.32 -1.95 12.48
C ALA A 80 -7.82 -1.69 12.66
N VAL A 81 -8.27 -0.44 12.52
CA VAL A 81 -9.68 -0.08 12.71
C VAL A 81 -10.60 -0.69 11.65
N PRO A 82 -10.38 -0.52 10.34
CA PRO A 82 -11.24 -1.17 9.34
C PRO A 82 -11.17 -2.69 9.45
N PHE A 83 -10.01 -3.27 9.80
CA PHE A 83 -9.91 -4.71 10.06
C PHE A 83 -10.76 -5.15 11.24
N THR A 84 -10.70 -4.44 12.36
CA THR A 84 -11.50 -4.72 13.56
C THR A 84 -13.00 -4.58 13.25
N ILE A 85 -13.39 -3.55 12.50
CA ILE A 85 -14.79 -3.37 12.06
C ILE A 85 -15.22 -4.52 11.16
N ALA A 86 -14.40 -4.93 10.19
CA ALA A 86 -14.71 -6.04 9.30
C ALA A 86 -14.90 -7.35 10.09
N VAL A 87 -14.03 -7.61 11.08
CA VAL A 87 -14.14 -8.75 12.00
C VAL A 87 -15.42 -8.65 12.84
N LEU A 88 -15.74 -7.48 13.40
CA LEU A 88 -16.95 -7.29 14.21
C LEU A 88 -18.25 -7.44 13.40
N LEU A 89 -18.26 -6.99 12.14
CA LEU A 89 -19.40 -7.08 11.24
C LEU A 89 -19.48 -8.42 10.51
N ALA A 90 -18.44 -9.26 10.59
CA ALA A 90 -18.46 -10.57 9.97
C ALA A 90 -19.59 -11.41 10.59
N PRO A 91 -20.47 -12.01 9.77
CA PRO A 91 -21.50 -12.91 10.28
C PRO A 91 -20.85 -14.23 10.70
N TRP A 92 -20.46 -14.30 11.97
CA TRP A 92 -19.80 -15.47 12.56
C TRP A 92 -20.69 -16.73 12.56
N GLU A 93 -22.01 -16.55 12.53
CA GLU A 93 -23.02 -17.62 12.53
C GLU A 93 -22.94 -18.53 11.29
N ASN A 94 -22.35 -18.07 10.18
CA ASN A 94 -22.20 -18.87 8.95
C ASN A 94 -20.95 -19.76 8.94
N PHE A 95 -20.07 -19.67 9.94
CA PHE A 95 -18.86 -20.50 10.02
C PHE A 95 -19.05 -21.79 10.85
N GLY A 96 -20.21 -21.97 11.50
CA GLY A 96 -20.49 -23.09 12.42
C GLY A 96 -21.66 -24.00 12.04
N ALA A 97 -22.33 -23.77 10.90
CA ALA A 97 -23.34 -24.69 10.38
C ALA A 97 -22.66 -25.81 9.57
N SER A 98 -22.07 -26.77 10.30
CA SER A 98 -21.74 -28.10 9.80
C SER A 98 -22.96 -29.01 9.85
#